data_AF-A0A7W8EZL7-F1
#
_entry.id   AF-A0A7W8EZL7-F1
#
_cell.length_a   1.000
_cell.length_b   1.000
_cell.length_c   1.000
_cell.angle_alpha   90.00
_cell.angle_beta   90.00
_cell.angle_gamma   90.00
#
_symmetry.space_group_name_H-M   'P 1'
#
loop_
_entity.id
_entity.type
_entity.pdbx_description
1 polymer ?
#
loop_
_entity_poly.entity_id
_entity_poly.type
_entity_poly.pdbx_seq_one_letter_code
_entity_poly.pdbx_strand_id
1 'polypeptide(L)'
;MAGVVLELVERAVGRITMHARARAADAVCPHCGSASGRVHGRYLRRLSDAAISGAKVVIELLVRRFRCLNAACAAVTFVEQVAGLTSPHARFTPQLRGMLTSIAVALAGRPGSRLSLALGVPVAKDTLLRLLRALPEEPVEQVRVLGVDDFALRKGDSHSTILVDLERRRPIDVLPGREAEPLAA
;
A
#
# COMPACT_ATOMS: atom_id res chain seq x y z
N MET A 1 -12.66 11.01 10.02
CA MET A 1 -13.65 10.04 9.49
C MET A 1 -14.97 10.75 9.13
N ALA A 2 -15.00 11.62 8.12
CA ALA A 2 -16.21 12.41 7.79
C ALA A 2 -17.15 11.74 6.77
N GLY A 3 -16.71 10.68 6.08
CA GLY A 3 -17.43 10.11 4.91
C GLY A 3 -18.27 8.86 5.17
N VAL A 4 -18.29 8.31 6.39
CA VAL A 4 -19.02 7.07 6.72
C VAL A 4 -19.93 7.23 7.92
N VAL A 5 -20.89 6.31 8.02
CA VAL A 5 -21.71 6.06 9.20
C VAL A 5 -21.30 4.69 9.73
N LEU A 6 -20.88 4.64 10.99
CA LEU A 6 -20.69 3.38 11.71
C LEU A 6 -22.07 2.91 12.19
N GLU A 7 -22.44 1.69 11.82
CA GLU A 7 -23.73 1.10 12.15
C GLU A 7 -23.64 0.23 13.39
N LEU A 8 -22.57 -0.57 13.49
CA LEU A 8 -22.36 -1.53 14.55
C LEU A 8 -20.87 -1.75 14.77
N VAL A 9 -20.48 -1.95 16.03
CA VAL A 9 -19.14 -2.40 16.39
C VAL A 9 -19.26 -3.70 17.18
N GLU A 10 -18.69 -4.76 16.64
CA GLU A 10 -18.65 -6.07 17.27
C GLU A 10 -17.25 -6.32 17.81
N ARG A 11 -17.17 -6.82 19.04
CA ARG A 11 -15.91 -7.20 19.67
C ARG A 11 -15.91 -8.69 19.96
N ALA A 12 -14.95 -9.38 19.36
CA ALA A 12 -14.62 -10.76 19.67
C ALA A 12 -13.21 -10.82 20.26
N VAL A 13 -12.83 -11.98 20.80
CA VAL A 13 -11.48 -12.18 21.33
C VAL A 13 -10.46 -11.93 20.21
N GLY A 14 -9.57 -10.96 20.42
CA GLY A 14 -8.52 -10.58 19.46
C GLY A 14 -9.00 -9.89 18.17
N ARG A 15 -10.28 -9.52 18.05
CA ARG A 15 -10.82 -8.87 16.85
C ARG A 15 -11.89 -7.83 17.16
N ILE A 16 -11.85 -6.71 16.44
CA ILE A 16 -12.91 -5.72 16.38
C ILE A 16 -13.40 -5.63 14.94
N THR A 17 -14.70 -5.79 14.73
CA THR A 17 -15.36 -5.62 13.43
C THR A 17 -16.21 -4.35 13.48
N MET A 18 -15.95 -3.43 12.56
CA MET A 18 -16.71 -2.19 12.40
C MET A 18 -17.57 -2.28 11.14
N HIS A 19 -18.89 -2.32 11.31
CA HIS A 19 -19.84 -2.28 10.21
C HIS A 19 -20.11 -0.83 9.83
N ALA A 20 -19.90 -0.50 8.56
CA ALA A 20 -19.99 0.87 8.09
C ALA A 20 -20.66 0.96 6.72
N ARG A 21 -21.22 2.11 6.42
CA ARG A 21 -21.63 2.50 5.07
C ARG A 21 -21.17 3.91 4.74
N ALA A 22 -21.07 4.23 3.46
CA ALA A 22 -20.86 5.61 3.03
C ALA A 22 -22.03 6.50 3.46
N ARG A 23 -21.72 7.74 3.90
CA ARG A 23 -22.72 8.72 4.32
C ARG A 23 -23.43 9.39 3.14
N ALA A 24 -22.68 9.67 2.07
CA ALA A 24 -23.20 10.38 0.89
C ALA A 24 -24.35 9.59 0.23
N ALA A 25 -25.31 10.28 -0.36
CA ALA A 25 -26.39 9.62 -1.10
C ALA A 25 -25.93 9.16 -2.51
N ASP A 26 -24.96 9.86 -3.08
CA ASP A 26 -24.41 9.69 -4.41
C ASP A 26 -22.88 9.52 -4.37
N ALA A 27 -22.30 9.29 -5.55
CA ALA A 27 -20.87 9.30 -5.75
C ALA A 27 -20.52 9.86 -7.13
N VAL A 28 -19.28 10.32 -7.28
CA VAL A 28 -18.74 10.85 -8.54
C VAL A 28 -18.09 9.73 -9.35
N CYS A 29 -18.44 9.64 -10.63
CA CYS A 29 -17.82 8.70 -11.55
C CYS A 29 -16.33 9.05 -11.75
N PRO A 30 -15.38 8.14 -11.46
CA PRO A 30 -13.95 8.44 -11.59
C PRO A 30 -13.48 8.58 -13.05
N HIS A 31 -14.31 8.18 -14.02
CA HIS A 31 -13.96 8.24 -15.44
C HIS A 31 -14.40 9.54 -16.13
N CYS A 32 -15.54 10.11 -15.73
CA CYS A 32 -16.10 11.31 -16.40
C CYS A 32 -16.46 12.46 -15.44
N GLY A 33 -16.28 12.28 -14.13
CA GLY A 33 -16.60 13.29 -13.12
C GLY A 33 -18.09 13.53 -12.86
N SER A 34 -19.00 12.85 -13.56
CA SER A 34 -20.44 13.03 -13.33
C SER A 34 -20.89 12.35 -12.03
N ALA A 35 -21.64 13.06 -11.20
CA ALA A 35 -22.30 12.48 -10.02
C ALA A 35 -23.45 11.53 -10.42
N SER A 36 -23.65 10.48 -9.64
CA SER A 36 -24.81 9.60 -9.78
C SER A 36 -25.28 9.05 -8.44
N GLY A 37 -26.59 9.15 -8.20
CA GLY A 37 -27.29 8.45 -7.12
C GLY A 37 -27.93 7.12 -7.56
N ARG A 38 -27.84 6.74 -8.85
CA ARG A 38 -28.51 5.54 -9.38
C ARG A 38 -27.75 4.28 -9.02
N VAL A 39 -28.13 3.62 -7.94
CA VAL A 39 -27.50 2.37 -7.49
C VAL A 39 -27.81 1.23 -8.47
N HIS A 40 -26.76 0.56 -8.94
CA HIS A 40 -26.82 -0.69 -9.70
C HIS A 40 -26.84 -1.91 -8.77
N GLY A 41 -26.06 -1.87 -7.68
CA GLY A 41 -25.95 -2.96 -6.74
C GLY A 41 -25.14 -2.59 -5.51
N ARG A 42 -25.08 -3.51 -4.55
CA ARG A 42 -24.31 -3.35 -3.30
C ARG A 42 -23.52 -4.61 -3.02
N TYR A 43 -22.38 -4.47 -2.36
CA TYR A 43 -21.62 -5.59 -1.84
C TYR A 43 -20.83 -5.18 -0.60
N LEU A 44 -20.47 -6.17 0.22
CA LEU A 44 -19.65 -5.95 1.40
C LEU A 44 -18.17 -6.00 1.03
N ARG A 45 -17.43 -4.98 1.45
CA ARG A 45 -15.98 -4.90 1.28
C ARG A 45 -15.31 -4.94 2.65
N ARG A 46 -14.36 -5.86 2.81
CA ARG A 46 -13.55 -5.98 4.02
C ARG A 46 -12.23 -5.24 3.87
N LEU A 47 -11.97 -4.30 4.77
CA LEU A 47 -10.69 -3.61 4.90
C LEU A 47 -10.06 -3.96 6.24
N SER A 48 -8.77 -4.30 6.26
CA SER A 48 -8.04 -4.33 7.53
C SER A 48 -7.54 -2.93 7.86
N ASP A 49 -7.56 -2.58 9.14
CA ASP A 49 -7.08 -1.31 9.66
C ASP A 49 -6.03 -1.52 10.76
N ALA A 50 -5.45 -0.43 11.25
CA ALA A 50 -4.54 -0.46 12.39
C ALA A 50 -5.18 -1.17 13.60
N ALA A 51 -4.41 -2.00 14.29
CA ALA A 51 -4.89 -2.70 15.46
C ALA A 51 -5.22 -1.72 16.60
N ILE A 52 -6.24 -2.04 17.39
CA ILE A 52 -6.61 -1.30 18.59
C ILE A 52 -6.34 -2.21 19.79
N SER A 53 -5.44 -1.78 20.68
CA SER A 53 -5.05 -2.56 21.87
C SER A 53 -4.64 -4.00 21.54
N GLY A 54 -3.91 -4.19 20.43
CA GLY A 54 -3.48 -5.51 19.93
C GLY A 54 -4.58 -6.33 19.23
N ALA A 55 -5.84 -5.89 19.24
CA ALA A 55 -6.92 -6.56 18.53
C ALA A 55 -6.91 -6.16 17.04
N LYS A 56 -7.06 -7.16 16.17
CA LYS A 56 -7.18 -6.95 14.72
C LYS A 56 -8.46 -6.16 14.43
N VAL A 57 -8.33 -5.05 13.73
CA VAL A 57 -9.49 -4.26 13.27
C VAL A 57 -9.84 -4.62 11.83
N VAL A 58 -11.11 -4.92 11.59
CA VAL A 58 -11.68 -5.12 10.25
C VAL A 58 -12.86 -4.18 10.08
N ILE A 59 -12.86 -3.41 9.00
CA ILE A 59 -13.99 -2.58 8.59
C ILE A 59 -14.75 -3.36 7.52
N GLU A 60 -15.99 -3.72 7.83
CA GLU A 60 -16.97 -4.29 6.91
C GLU A 60 -17.80 -3.14 6.32
N LEU A 61 -17.37 -2.65 5.17
CA LEU A 61 -17.97 -1.51 4.50
C LEU A 61 -19.00 -2.00 3.48
N LEU A 62 -20.27 -1.62 3.65
CA LEU A 62 -21.27 -1.77 2.62
C LEU A 62 -21.03 -0.73 1.52
N VAL A 63 -20.62 -1.20 0.34
CA VAL A 63 -20.25 -0.37 -0.80
C VAL A 63 -21.31 -0.48 -1.89
N ARG A 64 -21.70 0.67 -2.47
CA ARG A 64 -22.59 0.74 -3.63
C ARG A 64 -21.80 0.82 -4.93
N ARG A 65 -22.29 0.09 -5.92
CA ARG A 65 -21.97 0.30 -7.33
C ARG A 65 -23.08 1.14 -7.95
N PHE A 66 -22.73 2.27 -8.55
CA PHE A 66 -23.63 3.20 -9.23
C PHE A 66 -23.62 2.98 -10.73
N ARG A 67 -24.71 3.30 -11.43
CA ARG A 67 -24.73 3.46 -12.89
C ARG A 67 -24.26 4.88 -13.24
N CYS A 68 -23.35 5.01 -14.18
CA CYS A 68 -23.02 6.32 -14.74
C CYS A 68 -24.18 6.82 -15.59
N LEU A 69 -24.64 8.06 -15.34
CA LEU A 69 -25.74 8.66 -16.10
C LEU A 69 -25.25 9.41 -17.35
N ASN A 70 -23.93 9.59 -17.49
CA ASN A 70 -23.35 10.12 -18.71
C ASN A 70 -23.30 9.01 -19.77
N ALA A 71 -24.14 9.13 -20.80
CA ALA A 71 -24.26 8.18 -21.90
C ALA A 71 -22.96 8.04 -22.73
N ALA A 72 -22.09 9.04 -22.74
CA ALA A 72 -20.80 8.99 -23.42
C ALA A 72 -19.70 8.34 -22.56
N CYS A 73 -19.97 8.00 -21.30
CA CYS A 73 -18.96 7.43 -20.40
C CYS A 73 -18.85 5.91 -20.58
N ALA A 74 -17.64 5.44 -20.91
CA ALA A 74 -17.35 4.01 -21.11
C ALA A 74 -17.56 3.13 -19.86
N ALA A 75 -17.53 3.72 -18.65
CA ALA A 75 -17.56 2.94 -17.41
C ALA A 75 -18.86 2.16 -17.21
N VAL A 76 -20.00 2.67 -17.71
CA VAL A 76 -21.40 2.20 -17.50
C VAL A 76 -21.83 2.12 -16.02
N THR A 77 -20.99 1.55 -15.16
CA THR A 77 -21.10 1.54 -13.70
C THR A 77 -19.77 1.91 -13.06
N PHE A 78 -19.80 2.40 -11.82
CA PHE A 78 -18.60 2.67 -11.04
C PHE A 78 -18.87 2.38 -9.56
N VAL A 79 -17.80 2.14 -8.80
CA VAL A 79 -17.88 1.83 -7.37
C VAL A 79 -17.51 3.07 -6.57
N GLU A 80 -18.33 3.44 -5.60
CA GLU A 80 -18.02 4.59 -4.74
C GLU A 80 -16.71 4.41 -3.98
N GLN A 81 -15.99 5.52 -3.81
CA GLN A 81 -14.82 5.59 -2.94
C GLN A 81 -15.08 6.59 -1.82
N VAL A 82 -14.78 6.17 -0.60
CA VAL A 82 -14.76 7.03 0.58
C VAL A 82 -13.35 7.60 0.73
N ALA A 83 -13.21 8.92 0.58
CA ALA A 83 -11.94 9.62 0.76
C ALA A 83 -11.31 9.30 2.13
N GLY A 84 -10.00 8.98 2.11
CA GLY A 84 -9.25 8.62 3.31
C GLY A 84 -9.51 7.20 3.86
N LEU A 85 -10.46 6.45 3.31
CA LEU A 85 -10.78 5.09 3.77
C LEU A 85 -10.58 4.03 2.68
N THR A 86 -10.99 4.32 1.44
CA THR A 86 -10.95 3.34 0.35
C THR A 86 -10.13 3.86 -0.82
N SER A 87 -9.38 2.96 -1.46
CA SER A 87 -8.85 3.14 -2.81
C SER A 87 -9.18 1.90 -3.66
N PRO A 88 -9.21 1.97 -5.00
CA PRO A 88 -9.54 0.82 -5.84
C PRO A 88 -8.69 -0.41 -5.50
N HIS A 89 -9.34 -1.59 -5.42
CA HIS A 89 -8.71 -2.90 -5.15
C HIS A 89 -7.97 -3.05 -3.79
N ALA A 90 -7.81 -1.99 -3.00
CA ALA A 90 -7.10 -2.06 -1.73
C ALA A 90 -7.83 -2.94 -0.70
N ARG A 91 -7.06 -3.66 0.12
CA ARG A 91 -7.60 -4.46 1.24
C ARG A 91 -7.21 -3.88 2.61
N PHE A 92 -6.47 -2.78 2.59
CA PHE A 92 -6.01 -2.04 3.76
C PHE A 92 -6.55 -0.63 3.67
N THR A 93 -6.85 -0.04 4.82
CA THR A 93 -7.04 1.41 4.92
C THR A 93 -5.74 2.13 4.52
N PRO A 94 -5.81 3.39 4.04
CA PRO A 94 -4.62 4.19 3.78
C PRO A 94 -3.69 4.30 5.00
N GLN A 95 -4.25 4.40 6.20
CA GLN A 95 -3.49 4.43 7.46
C GLN A 95 -2.69 3.14 7.66
N LEU A 96 -3.34 1.97 7.61
CA LEU A 96 -2.64 0.69 7.77
C LEU A 96 -1.62 0.49 6.66
N ARG A 97 -1.95 0.87 5.42
CA ARG A 97 -0.99 0.80 4.30
C ARG A 97 0.27 1.62 4.61
N GLY A 98 0.13 2.86 5.09
CA GLY A 98 1.25 3.70 5.49
C GLY A 98 2.12 3.06 6.57
N MET A 99 1.49 2.55 7.64
CA MET A 99 2.20 1.84 8.71
C MET A 99 2.99 0.62 8.20
N LEU A 100 2.35 -0.22 7.38
CA LEU A 100 3.00 -1.39 6.79
C LEU A 100 4.14 -1.00 5.84
N THR A 101 3.99 0.11 5.10
CA THR A 101 5.07 0.67 4.28
C THR A 101 6.25 1.11 5.14
N SER A 102 6.04 1.82 6.26
CA SER A 102 7.12 2.19 7.18
C SER A 102 7.83 0.97 7.77
N ILE A 103 7.08 -0.07 8.15
CA ILE A 103 7.65 -1.34 8.60
C ILE A 103 8.47 -2.00 7.47
N ALA A 104 7.97 -1.97 6.24
CA ALA A 104 8.65 -2.55 5.09
C ALA A 104 9.97 -1.83 4.79
N VAL A 105 10.02 -0.51 4.90
CA VAL A 105 11.25 0.28 4.74
C VAL A 105 12.26 -0.03 5.83
N ALA A 106 11.83 -0.14 7.09
CA ALA A 106 12.75 -0.36 8.21
C ALA A 106 13.28 -1.79 8.31
N LEU A 107 12.45 -2.80 8.02
CA LEU A 107 12.75 -4.20 8.33
C LEU A 107 12.71 -5.14 7.12
N ALA A 108 11.92 -4.80 6.11
CA ALA A 108 11.58 -5.62 4.95
C ALA A 108 11.15 -7.07 5.29
N GLY A 109 10.75 -7.80 4.25
CA GLY A 109 10.65 -9.27 4.25
C GLY A 109 10.06 -9.94 5.51
N ARG A 110 10.78 -10.96 6.03
CA ARG A 110 10.35 -11.78 7.17
C ARG A 110 10.42 -11.03 8.52
N PRO A 111 11.46 -10.23 8.83
CA PRO A 111 11.49 -9.46 10.07
C PRO A 111 10.28 -8.52 10.20
N GLY A 112 9.92 -7.79 9.13
CA GLY A 112 8.75 -6.93 9.13
C GLY A 112 7.44 -7.71 9.30
N SER A 113 7.33 -8.91 8.72
CA SER A 113 6.15 -9.78 8.87
C SER A 113 5.95 -10.22 10.33
N ARG A 114 7.05 -10.57 11.03
CA ARG A 114 7.01 -10.90 12.47
C ARG A 114 6.61 -9.69 13.33
N LEU A 115 7.16 -8.51 13.05
CA LEU A 115 6.76 -7.29 13.77
C LEU A 115 5.28 -6.97 13.53
N SER A 116 4.81 -7.06 12.28
CA SER A 116 3.40 -6.79 11.94
C SER A 116 2.44 -7.73 12.67
N LEU A 117 2.82 -9.01 12.82
CA LEU A 117 2.07 -9.97 13.63
C LEU A 117 2.02 -9.56 15.11
N ALA A 118 3.16 -9.17 15.70
CA ALA A 118 3.23 -8.73 17.10
C ALA A 118 2.40 -7.46 17.35
N LEU A 119 2.22 -6.61 16.34
CA LEU A 119 1.38 -5.41 16.38
C LEU A 119 -0.11 -5.67 16.07
N GLY A 120 -0.54 -6.93 15.92
CA GLY A 120 -1.94 -7.28 15.66
C GLY A 120 -2.41 -7.07 14.22
N VAL A 121 -1.48 -6.85 13.27
CA VAL A 121 -1.74 -6.63 11.84
C VAL A 121 -1.01 -7.65 10.96
N PRO A 122 -1.35 -8.95 11.06
CA PRO A 122 -0.60 -10.01 10.39
C PRO A 122 -0.62 -9.85 8.86
N VAL A 123 0.57 -9.75 8.27
CA VAL A 123 0.78 -9.75 6.82
C VAL A 123 1.99 -10.62 6.42
N ALA A 124 1.92 -11.22 5.24
CA ALA A 124 3.02 -12.01 4.70
C ALA A 124 4.20 -11.11 4.27
N LYS A 125 5.43 -11.66 4.32
CA LYS A 125 6.64 -10.96 3.86
C LYS A 125 6.49 -10.34 2.46
N ASP A 126 5.83 -11.04 1.55
CA ASP A 126 5.70 -10.60 0.15
C ASP A 126 4.74 -9.40 0.01
N THR A 127 3.81 -9.23 0.97
CA THR A 127 2.99 -8.02 1.04
C THR A 127 3.85 -6.80 1.37
N LEU A 128 4.80 -6.94 2.31
CA LEU A 128 5.71 -5.86 2.67
C LEU A 128 6.69 -5.56 1.53
N LEU A 129 7.27 -6.59 0.90
CA LEU A 129 8.16 -6.40 -0.26
C LEU A 129 7.44 -5.72 -1.43
N ARG A 130 6.18 -6.06 -1.68
CA ARG A 130 5.36 -5.39 -2.70
C ARG A 130 5.06 -3.94 -2.34
N LEU A 131 4.85 -3.61 -1.06
CA LEU A 131 4.67 -2.22 -0.63
C LEU A 131 5.96 -1.41 -0.78
N LEU A 132 7.09 -2.01 -0.42
CA LEU A 132 8.42 -1.41 -0.55
C LEU A 132 8.75 -1.12 -2.03
N ARG A 133 8.57 -2.10 -2.92
CA ARG A 133 8.80 -1.96 -4.36
C ARG A 133 7.83 -1.02 -5.08
N ALA A 134 6.72 -0.67 -4.45
CA ALA A 134 5.76 0.27 -5.00
C ALA A 134 6.03 1.72 -4.55
N LEU A 135 7.08 1.94 -3.75
CA LEU A 135 7.56 3.30 -3.46
C LEU A 135 8.21 3.88 -4.71
N PRO A 136 8.02 5.18 -4.98
CA PRO A 136 8.75 5.84 -6.05
C PRO A 136 10.24 5.78 -5.74
N GLU A 137 11.04 5.44 -6.73
CA GLU A 137 12.47 5.62 -6.68
C GLU A 137 12.78 7.10 -6.85
N GLU A 138 13.73 7.61 -6.08
CA GLU A 138 14.20 8.97 -6.25
C GLU A 138 15.12 9.03 -7.47
N PRO A 139 14.98 10.06 -8.33
CA PRO A 139 15.85 10.20 -9.48
C PRO A 139 17.30 10.38 -9.01
N VAL A 140 18.20 9.68 -9.68
CA VAL A 140 19.65 9.86 -9.47
C VAL A 140 20.05 11.18 -10.11
N GLU A 141 20.43 12.15 -9.29
CA GLU A 141 21.02 13.41 -9.75
C GLU A 141 22.47 13.20 -10.21
N GLN A 142 23.11 14.23 -10.76
CA GLN A 142 24.52 14.15 -11.12
C GLN A 142 25.39 13.86 -9.89
N VAL A 143 26.15 12.77 -9.94
CA VAL A 143 27.08 12.34 -8.90
C VAL A 143 28.48 12.83 -9.24
N ARG A 144 29.07 13.65 -8.37
CA ARG A 144 30.44 14.15 -8.54
C ARG A 144 31.49 13.22 -7.94
N VAL A 145 31.17 12.60 -6.80
CA VAL A 145 32.06 11.70 -6.07
C VAL A 145 31.36 10.36 -5.87
N LEU A 146 31.71 9.39 -6.70
CA LEU A 146 31.15 8.05 -6.68
C LEU A 146 32.03 7.11 -5.84
N GLY A 147 31.44 6.51 -4.83
CA GLY A 147 32.00 5.37 -4.13
C GLY A 147 31.57 4.08 -4.82
N VAL A 148 32.52 3.19 -5.05
CA VAL A 148 32.30 1.86 -5.62
C VAL A 148 32.89 0.86 -4.64
N ASP A 149 32.06 -0.08 -4.21
CA ASP A 149 32.48 -1.16 -3.31
C ASP A 149 31.80 -2.46 -3.70
N ASP A 150 32.39 -3.60 -3.36
CA ASP A 150 31.78 -4.91 -3.56
C ASP A 150 31.35 -5.55 -2.25
N PHE A 151 30.31 -6.38 -2.32
CA PHE A 151 29.85 -7.15 -1.17
C PHE A 151 29.31 -8.51 -1.58
N ALA A 152 29.52 -9.50 -0.73
CA ALA A 152 29.01 -10.84 -0.95
C ALA A 152 27.52 -10.92 -0.58
N LEU A 153 26.66 -11.24 -1.56
CA LEU A 153 25.25 -11.61 -1.34
C LEU A 153 25.15 -12.95 -0.60
N ARG A 154 25.98 -13.91 -1.02
CA ARG A 154 26.19 -15.19 -0.36
C ARG A 154 27.70 -15.42 -0.25
N LYS A 155 28.17 -15.63 0.97
CA LYS A 155 29.60 -15.78 1.28
C LYS A 155 30.25 -16.84 0.37
N GLY A 156 31.27 -16.42 -0.39
CA GLY A 156 32.05 -17.30 -1.27
C GLY A 156 31.39 -17.70 -2.59
N ASP A 157 30.26 -17.08 -2.95
CA ASP A 157 29.48 -17.47 -4.14
C ASP A 157 29.13 -16.26 -5.01
N SER A 158 28.18 -15.44 -4.55
CA SER A 158 27.62 -14.36 -5.34
C SER A 158 28.02 -13.01 -4.73
N HIS A 159 28.52 -12.13 -5.60
CA HIS A 159 28.92 -10.77 -5.26
C HIS A 159 28.09 -9.76 -6.04
N SER A 160 27.99 -8.56 -5.49
CA SER A 160 27.39 -7.40 -6.12
C SER A 160 28.25 -6.18 -5.83
N THR A 161 28.24 -5.23 -6.76
CA THR A 161 28.92 -3.94 -6.62
C THR A 161 27.88 -2.89 -6.24
N ILE A 162 28.09 -2.19 -5.13
CA ILE A 162 27.26 -1.05 -4.71
C ILE A 162 27.86 0.26 -5.22
N LEU A 163 27.01 1.11 -5.75
CA LEU A 163 27.32 2.49 -6.14
C LEU A 163 26.76 3.44 -5.09
N VAL A 164 27.58 4.36 -4.59
CA VAL A 164 27.19 5.29 -3.51
C VAL A 164 27.60 6.72 -3.88
N ASP A 165 26.67 7.67 -3.81
CA ASP A 165 27.01 9.09 -3.82
C ASP A 165 27.64 9.41 -2.45
N LEU A 166 28.94 9.66 -2.43
CA LEU A 166 29.69 9.90 -1.19
C LEU A 166 29.42 11.30 -0.60
N GLU A 167 29.03 12.27 -1.42
CA GLU A 167 28.67 13.62 -0.96
C GLU A 167 27.30 13.59 -0.27
N ARG A 168 26.30 12.92 -0.88
CA ARG A 168 24.95 12.77 -0.30
C ARG A 168 24.84 11.63 0.70
N ARG A 169 25.83 10.73 0.77
CA ARG A 169 25.86 9.51 1.60
C ARG A 169 24.69 8.58 1.33
N ARG A 170 24.39 8.35 0.04
CA ARG A 170 23.24 7.54 -0.38
C ARG A 170 23.62 6.47 -1.39
N PRO A 171 23.12 5.23 -1.25
CA PRO A 171 23.17 4.24 -2.31
C PRO A 171 22.44 4.76 -3.56
N ILE A 172 23.03 4.51 -4.72
CA ILE A 172 22.52 4.85 -6.05
C ILE A 172 21.96 3.59 -6.70
N ASP A 173 22.81 2.56 -6.82
CA ASP A 173 22.47 1.32 -7.50
C ASP A 173 23.30 0.14 -6.97
N VAL A 174 22.85 -1.08 -7.28
CA VAL A 174 23.55 -2.33 -7.00
C VAL A 174 23.67 -3.13 -8.29
N LEU A 175 24.89 -3.22 -8.82
CA LEU A 175 25.20 -3.94 -10.04
C LEU A 175 25.53 -5.41 -9.76
N PRO A 176 25.23 -6.33 -10.70
CA PRO A 176 25.58 -7.73 -10.55
C PRO A 176 27.09 -7.96 -10.69
N GLY A 177 27.64 -8.87 -9.91
CA GLY A 177 29.05 -9.25 -9.97
C GLY A 177 29.96 -8.28 -9.23
N ARG A 178 31.27 -8.40 -9.50
CA ARG A 178 32.34 -7.54 -8.95
C ARG A 178 33.35 -7.10 -10.02
N GLU A 179 33.02 -7.36 -11.28
CA GLU A 179 33.88 -7.04 -12.41
C GLU A 179 33.71 -5.56 -12.78
N ALA A 180 34.70 -5.00 -13.47
CA ALA A 180 34.69 -3.58 -13.84
C ALA A 180 33.78 -3.26 -15.04
N GLU A 181 33.43 -4.26 -15.86
CA GLU A 181 32.67 -4.06 -17.10
C GLU A 181 31.33 -3.32 -16.90
N PRO A 182 30.50 -3.64 -15.87
CA PRO A 182 29.26 -2.92 -15.62
C PRO A 182 29.43 -1.44 -15.23
N LEU A 183 30.64 -1.01 -14.86
CA LEU A 183 30.94 0.38 -14.50
C LEU A 183 31.31 1.27 -15.70
N ALA A 184 31.61 0.66 -16.85
CA ALA A 184 32.06 1.37 -18.05
C ALA A 184 30.91 1.80 -18.98
N ALA A 185 29.66 1.48 -18.63
CA ALA A 185 28.45 1.72 -19.41
C ALA A 185 27.80 3.08 -19.13
#